data_AF-A0A1S3XXR8-F1
#
_entry.id   AF-A0A1S3XXR8-F1
#
_cell.length_a   1.000
_cell.length_b   1.000
_cell.length_c   1.000
_cell.angle_alpha   90.00
_cell.angle_beta   90.00
_cell.angle_gamma   90.00
#
_symmetry.space_group_name_H-M   'P 1'
#
loop_
_entity.id
_entity.type
_entity.pdbx_description
1 polymer ?
#
loop_
_entity_poly.entity_id
_entity_poly.type
_entity_poly.pdbx_seq_one_letter_code
_entity_poly.pdbx_strand_id
1 'polypeptide(L)'
;MATSSASRVPAKPAGTSSILSMLKAYSIPFILFCASLFYQLVVIPRAFPRSHYDALGIKSQSSIEEVNQAYEKLSSKWNLGVEVPSTIDFIKARYAFELLTNQIWKGDYDLFGIDEQFHVIEKAKEQYAGRSISEISFPLLETFSFDHEDHAFDVISSENFRSKLETDKALLIQIFSPGSVRCAQFSNKWKRIVTLLDGVADTGVIDLADVQLATYLAEKGPGGLPFFRHGIPAFVAFPPGCRGLRCMSRYEGELSIDSVTDWVATTILSLPRIRYYSKESMAQDFLLKSKPHKVKVIFFSQTGERATPFIRQAAKNYSAYATFAFVLWQEGESSLWWNMLGVESAPAIVFLKETGVKPVVHHGYVNSSLFVDIMEKNKNQGTYLFSLLPLYLAISSVS
;
A
#
# COMPACT_ATOMS: atom_id res chain seq x y z
N MET A 1 78.94 -69.82 -23.13
CA MET A 1 78.09 -69.03 -22.23
C MET A 1 77.19 -68.16 -23.07
N ALA A 2 75.89 -68.26 -22.84
CA ALA A 2 74.84 -67.78 -23.71
C ALA A 2 74.73 -66.24 -23.73
N THR A 3 74.69 -65.67 -24.95
CA THR A 3 74.19 -64.33 -25.23
C THR A 3 72.82 -64.46 -25.89
N SER A 4 71.77 -63.96 -25.24
CA SER A 4 70.38 -63.93 -25.70
C SER A 4 69.64 -62.97 -24.77
N SER A 5 68.73 -62.09 -25.17
CA SER A 5 68.28 -61.56 -26.45
C SER A 5 67.40 -60.37 -26.06
N ALA A 6 67.53 -59.24 -26.75
CA ALA A 6 66.70 -58.06 -26.48
C ALA A 6 65.22 -58.34 -26.82
N SER A 7 64.33 -58.17 -25.83
CA SER A 7 62.88 -58.11 -26.04
C SER A 7 62.41 -56.67 -25.88
N ARG A 8 61.92 -56.11 -27.00
CA ARG A 8 61.33 -54.78 -27.12
C ARG A 8 59.86 -54.88 -26.70
N VAL A 9 59.50 -54.33 -25.55
CA VAL A 9 58.10 -54.17 -25.15
C VAL A 9 57.52 -52.93 -25.84
N PRO A 10 56.39 -53.01 -26.56
CA PRO A 10 55.77 -51.83 -27.15
C PRO A 10 55.07 -50.99 -26.07
N ALA A 11 55.20 -49.67 -26.18
CA ALA A 11 54.49 -48.71 -25.35
C ALA A 11 52.97 -48.83 -25.58
N LYS A 12 52.21 -48.98 -24.49
CA LYS A 12 50.75 -48.96 -24.46
C LYS A 12 50.27 -47.54 -24.80
N PRO A 13 49.32 -47.32 -25.74
CA PRO A 13 48.83 -45.98 -26.02
C PRO A 13 47.92 -45.54 -24.87
N ALA A 14 48.43 -44.64 -24.03
CA ALA A 14 47.63 -43.87 -23.09
C ALA A 14 47.03 -42.67 -23.84
N GLY A 15 45.72 -42.64 -24.07
CA GLY A 15 45.09 -41.45 -24.66
C GLY A 15 43.58 -41.50 -24.84
N THR A 16 42.98 -42.66 -25.10
CA THR A 16 41.53 -42.72 -25.44
C THR A 16 40.61 -43.02 -24.24
N SER A 17 41.10 -43.74 -23.21
CA SER A 17 40.28 -44.15 -22.06
C SER A 17 39.92 -43.01 -21.09
N SER A 18 40.77 -41.98 -20.98
CA SER A 18 40.58 -40.87 -20.02
C SER A 18 39.59 -39.82 -20.51
N ILE A 19 39.49 -39.64 -21.83
CA ILE A 19 38.59 -38.66 -22.44
C ILE A 19 37.15 -39.19 -22.42
N LEU A 20 36.97 -40.49 -22.68
CA LEU A 20 35.66 -41.15 -22.66
C LEU A 20 35.05 -41.23 -21.25
N SER A 21 35.89 -41.38 -20.22
CA SER A 21 35.43 -41.36 -18.82
C SER A 21 35.05 -39.96 -18.34
N MET A 22 35.81 -38.93 -18.72
CA MET A 22 35.41 -37.54 -18.48
C MET A 22 34.12 -37.16 -19.22
N LEU A 23 33.98 -37.54 -20.50
CA LEU A 23 32.75 -37.29 -21.27
C LEU A 23 31.51 -37.94 -20.64
N LYS A 24 31.63 -39.14 -20.07
CA LYS A 24 30.54 -39.78 -19.31
C LYS A 24 30.26 -39.10 -17.96
N ALA A 25 31.28 -38.57 -17.29
CA ALA A 25 31.10 -37.85 -16.02
C ALA A 25 30.35 -36.52 -16.20
N TYR A 26 30.57 -35.84 -17.33
CA TYR A 26 29.94 -34.55 -17.63
C TYR A 26 28.68 -34.64 -18.52
N SER A 27 28.35 -35.81 -19.09
CA SER A 27 27.16 -35.95 -19.95
C SER A 27 25.85 -35.72 -19.19
N ILE A 28 25.74 -36.20 -17.94
CA ILE A 28 24.52 -36.01 -17.15
C ILE A 28 24.33 -34.54 -16.74
N PRO A 29 25.33 -33.84 -16.16
CA PRO A 29 25.23 -32.40 -15.89
C PRO A 29 24.92 -31.58 -17.15
N PHE A 30 25.53 -31.92 -18.29
CA PHE A 30 25.29 -31.22 -19.55
C PHE A 30 23.86 -31.43 -20.07
N ILE A 31 23.32 -32.64 -19.99
CA ILE A 31 21.92 -32.91 -20.35
C ILE A 31 20.97 -32.15 -19.43
N LEU A 32 21.22 -32.12 -18.12
CA LEU A 32 20.40 -31.36 -17.17
C LEU A 32 20.48 -29.84 -17.43
N PHE A 33 21.66 -29.32 -17.76
CA PHE A 33 21.86 -27.93 -18.14
C PHE A 33 21.10 -27.58 -19.44
N CYS A 34 21.22 -28.42 -20.47
CA CYS A 34 20.48 -28.25 -21.73
C CYS A 34 18.97 -28.38 -21.55
N ALA A 35 18.50 -29.32 -20.72
CA ALA A 35 17.09 -29.46 -20.38
C ALA A 35 16.58 -28.27 -19.58
N SER A 36 17.38 -27.74 -18.64
CA SER A 36 17.09 -26.52 -17.89
C SER A 36 17.03 -25.30 -18.80
N LEU A 37 17.99 -25.14 -19.72
CA LEU A 37 17.98 -24.08 -20.75
C LEU A 37 16.77 -24.19 -21.67
N PHE A 38 16.44 -25.39 -22.15
CA PHE A 38 15.24 -25.61 -22.96
C PHE A 38 13.98 -25.28 -22.19
N TYR A 39 13.92 -25.69 -20.92
CA TYR A 39 12.80 -25.38 -20.05
C TYR A 39 12.68 -23.86 -19.85
N GLN A 40 13.79 -23.16 -19.58
CA GLN A 40 13.82 -21.71 -19.38
C GLN A 40 13.57 -20.89 -20.66
N LEU A 41 14.01 -21.37 -21.83
CA LEU A 41 13.93 -20.63 -23.09
C LEU A 41 12.69 -20.98 -23.93
N VAL A 42 12.08 -22.14 -23.72
CA VAL A 42 10.97 -22.64 -24.55
C VAL A 42 9.73 -22.93 -23.73
N VAL A 43 9.85 -23.62 -22.60
CA VAL A 43 8.69 -24.04 -21.80
C VAL A 43 8.16 -22.88 -20.95
N ILE A 44 9.04 -22.21 -20.20
CA ILE A 44 8.68 -21.09 -19.34
C ILE A 44 8.06 -19.95 -20.15
N PRO A 45 8.63 -19.47 -21.29
CA PRO A 45 8.04 -18.36 -22.04
C PRO A 45 6.69 -18.70 -22.68
N ARG A 46 6.44 -19.98 -23.00
CA ARG A 46 5.14 -20.46 -23.50
C ARG A 46 4.13 -20.75 -22.38
N ALA A 47 4.60 -20.89 -21.15
CA ALA A 47 3.79 -21.08 -19.95
C ALA A 47 3.56 -19.76 -19.17
N PHE A 48 4.34 -18.72 -19.45
CA PHE A 48 4.10 -17.35 -19.00
C PHE A 48 2.82 -16.82 -19.65
N PRO A 49 1.97 -16.10 -18.89
CA PRO A 49 0.54 -16.09 -19.13
C PRO A 49 0.22 -15.61 -20.53
N ARG A 50 -0.58 -16.42 -21.24
CA ARG A 50 -1.24 -16.00 -22.48
C ARG A 50 -1.92 -14.66 -22.20
N SER A 51 -1.59 -13.66 -23.00
CA SER A 51 -2.24 -12.37 -22.94
C SER A 51 -3.73 -12.53 -23.26
N HIS A 52 -4.55 -11.57 -22.85
CA HIS A 52 -5.97 -11.57 -23.23
C HIS A 52 -6.16 -11.52 -24.74
N TYR A 53 -5.19 -10.95 -25.48
CA TYR A 53 -5.14 -10.99 -26.95
C TYR A 53 -4.97 -12.41 -27.49
N ASP A 54 -4.16 -13.25 -26.84
CA ASP A 54 -3.95 -14.64 -27.25
C ASP A 54 -5.22 -15.48 -27.08
N ALA A 55 -6.09 -15.14 -26.11
CA ALA A 55 -7.39 -15.79 -25.93
C ALA A 55 -8.35 -15.51 -27.11
N LEU A 56 -8.14 -14.40 -27.83
CA LEU A 56 -8.88 -14.03 -29.04
C LEU A 56 -8.13 -14.36 -30.33
N GLY A 57 -6.87 -14.82 -30.25
CA GLY A 57 -6.04 -15.18 -31.40
C GLY A 57 -5.57 -13.96 -32.21
N ILE A 58 -5.41 -12.81 -31.57
CA ILE A 58 -4.96 -11.55 -32.20
C ILE A 58 -3.64 -11.06 -31.61
N LYS A 59 -3.03 -10.08 -32.28
CA LYS A 59 -1.76 -9.50 -31.83
C LYS A 59 -1.97 -8.67 -30.56
N SER A 60 -0.95 -8.64 -29.69
CA SER A 60 -0.92 -7.70 -28.56
C SER A 60 -1.12 -6.25 -29.02
N GLN A 61 -1.85 -5.47 -28.21
CA GLN A 61 -2.19 -4.06 -28.46
C GLN A 61 -3.01 -3.80 -29.73
N SER A 62 -3.76 -4.81 -30.23
CA SER A 62 -4.71 -4.62 -31.32
C SER A 62 -5.78 -3.58 -30.97
N SER A 63 -6.37 -2.96 -32.00
CA SER A 63 -7.45 -1.98 -31.87
C SER A 63 -8.75 -2.61 -31.31
N ILE A 64 -9.65 -1.77 -30.78
CA ILE A 64 -10.95 -2.24 -30.25
C ILE A 64 -11.79 -2.84 -31.40
N GLU A 65 -11.67 -2.30 -32.61
CA GLU A 65 -12.32 -2.82 -33.81
C GLU A 65 -11.83 -4.24 -34.15
N GLU A 66 -10.52 -4.48 -34.10
CA GLU A 66 -9.94 -5.82 -34.32
C GLU A 66 -10.37 -6.81 -33.22
N VAL A 67 -10.46 -6.36 -31.96
CA VAL A 67 -10.98 -7.16 -30.84
C VAL A 67 -12.43 -7.58 -31.10
N ASN A 68 -13.29 -6.64 -31.50
CA ASN A 68 -14.68 -6.91 -31.86
C ASN A 68 -14.78 -7.91 -33.03
N GLN A 69 -14.03 -7.68 -34.12
CA GLN A 69 -14.04 -8.57 -35.29
C GLN A 69 -13.56 -9.99 -34.94
N ALA A 70 -12.52 -10.11 -34.12
CA ALA A 70 -11.99 -11.39 -33.69
C ALA A 70 -13.00 -12.16 -32.84
N TYR A 71 -13.65 -11.48 -31.89
CA TYR A 71 -14.66 -12.09 -31.04
C TYR A 71 -15.91 -12.49 -31.82
N GLU A 72 -16.41 -11.65 -32.74
CA GLU A 72 -17.54 -11.99 -33.63
C GLU A 72 -17.24 -13.22 -34.49
N LYS A 73 -16.03 -13.28 -35.07
CA LYS A 73 -15.59 -14.45 -35.85
C LYS A 73 -15.56 -15.72 -34.99
N LEU A 74 -15.04 -15.62 -33.78
CA LEU A 74 -14.93 -16.74 -32.83
C LEU A 74 -16.32 -17.20 -32.35
N SER A 75 -17.20 -16.26 -31.99
CA SER A 75 -18.61 -16.48 -31.63
C SER A 75 -19.39 -17.15 -32.77
N SER A 76 -19.21 -16.68 -34.01
CA SER A 76 -19.89 -17.26 -35.18
C SER A 76 -19.53 -18.73 -35.40
N LYS A 77 -18.25 -19.11 -35.22
CA LYS A 77 -17.81 -20.51 -35.33
C LYS A 77 -18.45 -21.41 -34.27
N TRP A 78 -18.60 -20.89 -33.05
CA TRP A 78 -19.24 -21.61 -31.96
C TRP A 78 -20.73 -21.81 -32.20
N ASN A 79 -21.42 -20.76 -32.67
CA ASN A 79 -22.84 -20.83 -33.01
C ASN A 79 -23.12 -21.77 -34.19
N LEU A 80 -22.20 -21.85 -35.16
CA LEU A 80 -22.30 -22.78 -36.29
C LEU A 80 -21.88 -24.22 -35.94
N GLY A 81 -21.42 -24.48 -34.71
CA GLY A 81 -20.94 -25.80 -34.27
C GLY A 81 -19.66 -26.27 -34.98
N VAL A 82 -18.93 -25.38 -35.65
CA VAL A 82 -17.68 -25.69 -36.38
C VAL A 82 -16.55 -25.98 -35.38
N GLU A 83 -16.54 -25.25 -34.27
CA GLU A 83 -15.64 -25.45 -33.14
C GLU A 83 -16.48 -25.39 -31.86
N VAL A 84 -16.47 -26.45 -31.02
CA VAL A 84 -17.13 -26.43 -29.71
C VAL A 84 -16.09 -26.06 -28.67
N PRO A 85 -16.12 -24.84 -28.10
CA PRO A 85 -15.15 -24.45 -27.10
C PRO A 85 -15.42 -25.19 -25.80
N SER A 86 -14.37 -25.43 -25.02
CA SER A 86 -14.57 -25.79 -23.61
C SER A 86 -15.21 -24.60 -22.87
N THR A 87 -16.00 -24.87 -21.83
CA THR A 87 -16.58 -23.82 -20.96
C THR A 87 -15.49 -22.87 -20.44
N ILE A 88 -14.30 -23.41 -20.16
CA ILE A 88 -13.14 -22.64 -19.67
C ILE A 88 -12.59 -21.70 -20.74
N ASP A 89 -12.41 -22.19 -21.97
CA ASP A 89 -11.89 -21.37 -23.08
C ASP A 89 -12.90 -20.30 -23.49
N PHE A 90 -14.19 -20.63 -23.45
CA PHE A 90 -15.27 -19.68 -23.64
C PHE A 90 -15.22 -18.56 -22.59
N ILE A 91 -15.11 -18.89 -21.29
CA ILE A 91 -15.02 -17.89 -20.21
C ILE A 91 -13.80 -16.98 -20.41
N LYS A 92 -12.64 -17.53 -20.77
CA LYS A 92 -11.41 -16.75 -21.02
C LYS A 92 -11.58 -15.79 -22.20
N ALA A 93 -12.12 -16.27 -23.32
CA ALA A 93 -12.34 -15.43 -24.49
C ALA A 93 -13.39 -14.34 -24.21
N ARG A 94 -14.45 -14.66 -23.46
CA ARG A 94 -15.46 -13.68 -23.05
C ARG A 94 -14.87 -12.62 -22.13
N TYR A 95 -14.10 -13.02 -21.12
CA TYR A 95 -13.40 -12.12 -20.22
C TYR A 95 -12.45 -11.18 -20.99
N ALA A 96 -11.63 -11.75 -21.88
CA ALA A 96 -10.72 -10.99 -22.71
C ALA A 96 -11.45 -9.98 -23.59
N PHE A 97 -12.57 -10.38 -24.20
CA PHE A 97 -13.41 -9.48 -24.98
C PHE A 97 -13.96 -8.31 -24.15
N GLU A 98 -14.55 -8.59 -22.98
CA GLU A 98 -15.12 -7.54 -22.12
C GLU A 98 -14.04 -6.57 -21.60
N LEU A 99 -12.87 -7.08 -21.22
CA LEU A 99 -11.73 -6.26 -20.78
C LEU A 99 -11.19 -5.39 -21.92
N LEU A 100 -10.94 -5.98 -23.09
CA LEU A 100 -10.28 -5.32 -24.21
C LEU A 100 -11.22 -4.40 -25.02
N THR A 101 -12.54 -4.50 -24.83
CA THR A 101 -13.51 -3.60 -25.48
C THR A 101 -13.76 -2.33 -24.64
N ASN A 102 -13.51 -2.38 -23.33
CA ASN A 102 -13.57 -1.20 -22.48
C ASN A 102 -12.30 -0.35 -22.63
N GLN A 103 -12.45 0.90 -23.06
CA GLN A 103 -11.31 1.79 -23.34
C GLN A 103 -10.41 2.03 -22.11
N ILE A 104 -10.98 2.15 -20.91
CA ILE A 104 -10.23 2.41 -19.68
C ILE A 104 -9.46 1.15 -19.27
N TRP A 105 -10.15 0.00 -19.18
CA TRP A 105 -9.51 -1.27 -18.79
C TRP A 105 -8.44 -1.71 -19.78
N LYS A 106 -8.70 -1.56 -21.08
CA LYS A 106 -7.70 -1.82 -22.11
C LYS A 106 -6.48 -0.91 -21.97
N GLY A 107 -6.67 0.37 -21.69
CA GLY A 107 -5.58 1.31 -21.44
C GLY A 107 -4.72 0.91 -20.24
N ASP A 108 -5.36 0.61 -19.11
CA ASP A 108 -4.70 0.17 -17.88
C ASP A 108 -3.93 -1.14 -18.09
N TYR A 109 -4.51 -2.09 -18.82
CA TYR A 109 -3.91 -3.37 -19.16
C TYR A 109 -2.71 -3.22 -20.12
N ASP A 110 -2.87 -2.46 -21.21
CA ASP A 110 -1.84 -2.33 -22.25
C ASP A 110 -0.62 -1.54 -21.78
N LEU A 111 -0.85 -0.50 -20.97
CA LEU A 111 0.21 0.41 -20.52
C LEU A 111 0.90 -0.09 -19.25
N PHE A 112 0.13 -0.62 -18.30
CA PHE A 112 0.63 -0.93 -16.95
C PHE A 112 0.49 -2.41 -16.56
N GLY A 113 -0.10 -3.25 -17.42
CA GLY A 113 -0.34 -4.66 -17.12
C GLY A 113 -1.37 -4.87 -16.02
N ILE A 114 -2.26 -3.91 -15.78
CA ILE A 114 -3.25 -3.97 -14.69
C ILE A 114 -4.44 -4.83 -15.12
N ASP A 115 -4.68 -5.91 -14.39
CA ASP A 115 -5.83 -6.79 -14.55
C ASP A 115 -6.42 -7.14 -13.16
N GLU A 116 -7.26 -6.26 -12.63
CA GLU A 116 -7.79 -6.39 -11.26
C GLU A 116 -8.81 -7.51 -11.09
N GLN A 117 -9.56 -7.78 -12.17
CA GLN A 117 -10.72 -8.66 -12.13
C GLN A 117 -10.36 -10.10 -12.52
N PHE A 118 -9.07 -10.46 -12.62
CA PHE A 118 -8.63 -11.80 -13.04
C PHE A 118 -9.26 -12.92 -12.20
N HIS A 119 -9.51 -12.67 -10.91
CA HIS A 119 -10.19 -13.60 -10.01
C HIS A 119 -11.62 -13.99 -10.45
N VAL A 120 -12.28 -13.15 -11.26
CA VAL A 120 -13.59 -13.44 -11.87
C VAL A 120 -13.51 -14.67 -12.78
N ILE A 121 -12.39 -14.87 -13.48
CA ILE A 121 -12.18 -16.06 -14.32
C ILE A 121 -12.22 -17.32 -13.45
N GLU A 122 -11.49 -17.37 -12.34
CA GLU A 122 -11.47 -18.55 -11.47
C GLU A 122 -12.83 -18.79 -10.82
N LYS A 123 -13.50 -17.74 -10.33
CA LYS A 123 -14.86 -17.83 -9.78
C LYS A 123 -15.85 -18.35 -10.81
N ALA A 124 -15.79 -17.88 -12.05
CA ALA A 124 -16.64 -18.33 -13.13
C ALA A 124 -16.36 -19.81 -13.50
N LYS A 125 -15.09 -20.25 -13.54
CA LYS A 125 -14.76 -21.66 -13.77
C LYS A 125 -15.37 -22.57 -12.72
N GLU A 126 -15.31 -22.18 -11.44
CA GLU A 126 -15.91 -22.95 -10.35
C GLU A 126 -17.44 -22.96 -10.45
N GLN A 127 -18.06 -21.80 -10.67
CA GLN A 127 -19.51 -21.65 -10.73
C GLN A 127 -20.14 -22.41 -11.92
N TYR A 128 -19.48 -22.42 -13.07
CA TYR A 128 -19.98 -23.03 -14.31
C TYR A 128 -19.34 -24.37 -14.64
N ALA A 129 -18.66 -25.01 -13.68
CA ALA A 129 -18.06 -26.33 -13.87
C ALA A 129 -19.13 -27.36 -14.30
N GLY A 130 -18.92 -28.00 -15.46
CA GLY A 130 -19.84 -29.00 -16.00
C GLY A 130 -21.17 -28.47 -16.57
N ARG A 131 -21.36 -27.14 -16.60
CA ARG A 131 -22.55 -26.50 -17.18
C ARG A 131 -22.39 -26.23 -18.68
N SER A 132 -23.52 -26.12 -19.38
CA SER A 132 -23.53 -25.68 -20.77
C SER A 132 -23.22 -24.19 -20.89
N ILE A 133 -22.65 -23.76 -22.02
CA ILE A 133 -22.31 -22.35 -22.27
C ILE A 133 -23.54 -21.43 -22.22
N SER A 134 -24.71 -21.95 -22.63
CA SER A 134 -26.00 -21.23 -22.58
C SER A 134 -26.47 -20.89 -21.16
N GLU A 135 -25.92 -21.54 -20.13
CA GLU A 135 -26.26 -21.28 -18.73
C GLU A 135 -25.36 -20.21 -18.09
N ILE A 136 -24.38 -19.69 -18.82
CA ILE A 136 -23.48 -18.63 -18.34
C ILE A 136 -24.19 -17.29 -18.45
N SER A 137 -24.21 -16.52 -17.35
CA SER A 137 -24.77 -15.17 -17.32
C SER A 137 -23.71 -14.14 -17.70
N PHE A 138 -24.09 -13.14 -18.49
CA PHE A 138 -23.24 -12.03 -18.93
C PHE A 138 -23.84 -10.68 -18.50
N PRO A 139 -23.02 -9.61 -18.33
CA PRO A 139 -21.56 -9.58 -18.48
C PRO A 139 -20.82 -10.35 -17.37
N LEU A 140 -19.58 -10.76 -17.64
CA LEU A 140 -18.69 -11.34 -16.61
C LEU A 140 -18.06 -10.24 -15.75
N LEU A 141 -17.70 -9.12 -16.37
CA LEU A 141 -17.13 -7.95 -15.72
C LEU A 141 -18.21 -6.94 -15.37
N GLU A 142 -18.26 -6.54 -14.11
CA GLU A 142 -19.14 -5.46 -13.65
C GLU A 142 -18.49 -4.10 -13.97
N THR A 143 -19.30 -3.18 -14.51
CA THR A 143 -18.89 -1.79 -14.69
C THR A 143 -19.25 -1.02 -13.44
N PHE A 144 -18.27 -0.29 -12.90
CA PHE A 144 -18.48 0.57 -11.74
C PHE A 144 -18.40 2.01 -12.21
N SER A 145 -19.39 2.82 -11.85
CA SER A 145 -19.31 4.26 -12.03
C SER A 145 -18.49 4.86 -10.90
N PHE A 146 -17.43 5.57 -11.28
CA PHE A 146 -16.80 6.53 -10.38
C PHE A 146 -17.69 7.78 -10.36
N ASP A 147 -18.27 8.12 -9.21
CA ASP A 147 -19.05 9.36 -9.07
C ASP A 147 -18.09 10.56 -9.09
N HIS A 148 -17.83 11.09 -10.28
CA HIS A 148 -16.94 12.23 -10.49
C HIS A 148 -17.41 13.50 -9.77
N GLU A 149 -18.71 13.64 -9.49
CA GLU A 149 -19.28 14.82 -8.84
C GLU A 149 -18.95 14.93 -7.34
N ASP A 150 -18.50 13.84 -6.71
CA ASP A 150 -18.22 13.81 -5.26
C ASP A 150 -16.71 13.95 -4.94
N HIS A 151 -15.94 14.53 -5.87
CA HIS A 151 -14.47 14.61 -5.81
C HIS A 151 -13.97 16.05 -5.83
N ALA A 152 -14.09 16.73 -4.68
CA ALA A 152 -13.30 17.92 -4.35
C ALA A 152 -11.82 17.56 -4.07
N PHE A 153 -11.22 16.70 -4.89
CA PHE A 153 -9.81 16.32 -4.77
C PHE A 153 -8.95 17.12 -5.74
N ASP A 154 -7.75 17.46 -5.29
CA ASP A 154 -6.74 18.12 -6.11
C ASP A 154 -6.16 17.11 -7.12
N VAL A 155 -6.67 17.16 -8.35
CA VAL A 155 -6.17 16.36 -9.47
C VAL A 155 -4.84 16.94 -9.94
N ILE A 156 -3.80 16.14 -9.82
CA ILE A 156 -2.44 16.48 -10.24
C ILE A 156 -2.24 15.98 -11.67
N SER A 157 -1.84 16.89 -12.55
CA SER A 157 -1.49 16.61 -13.94
C SER A 157 0.00 16.82 -14.17
N SER A 158 0.50 16.33 -15.31
CA SER A 158 1.86 16.57 -15.78
C SER A 158 2.24 18.06 -15.78
N GLU A 159 1.29 18.95 -16.00
CA GLU A 159 1.51 20.40 -16.06
C GLU A 159 1.73 21.03 -14.67
N ASN A 160 0.95 20.61 -13.67
CA ASN A 160 1.00 21.21 -12.33
C ASN A 160 1.91 20.45 -11.35
N PHE A 161 2.29 19.20 -11.66
CA PHE A 161 3.04 18.32 -10.77
C PHE A 161 4.35 18.94 -10.27
N ARG A 162 5.09 19.63 -11.16
CA ARG A 162 6.34 20.27 -10.78
C ARG A 162 6.15 21.35 -9.71
N SER A 163 5.09 22.15 -9.83
CA SER A 163 4.79 23.20 -8.85
C SER A 163 4.43 22.61 -7.48
N LYS A 164 3.78 21.44 -7.46
CA LYS A 164 3.45 20.71 -6.22
C LYS A 164 4.71 20.18 -5.51
N LEU A 165 5.80 19.90 -6.23
CA LEU A 165 7.07 19.46 -5.65
C LEU A 165 7.98 20.61 -5.20
N GLU A 166 7.69 21.85 -5.60
CA GLU A 166 8.45 23.03 -5.19
C GLU A 166 8.05 23.52 -3.79
N THR A 167 6.98 22.98 -3.22
CA THR A 167 6.56 23.29 -1.84
C THR A 167 7.52 22.64 -0.83
N ASP A 168 7.72 23.31 0.32
CA ASP A 168 8.50 22.75 1.43
C ASP A 168 7.69 21.73 2.27
N LYS A 169 6.45 21.43 1.87
CA LYS A 169 5.58 20.46 2.55
C LYS A 169 5.80 19.06 1.97
N ALA A 170 5.46 18.05 2.76
CA ALA A 170 5.35 16.70 2.20
C ALA A 170 4.14 16.62 1.28
N LEU A 171 4.22 15.81 0.23
CA LEU A 171 3.13 15.55 -0.70
C LEU A 171 2.83 14.06 -0.75
N LEU A 172 1.60 13.66 -0.42
CA LEU A 172 1.08 12.31 -0.60
C LEU A 172 0.22 12.25 -1.86
N ILE A 173 0.48 11.28 -2.73
CA ILE A 173 -0.24 11.13 -3.99
C ILE A 173 -0.85 9.74 -4.08
N GLN A 174 -2.14 9.69 -4.41
CA GLN A 174 -2.82 8.48 -4.84
C GLN A 174 -2.83 8.40 -6.37
N ILE A 175 -2.32 7.31 -6.92
CA ILE A 175 -2.44 6.97 -8.34
C ILE A 175 -3.63 6.02 -8.47
N PHE A 176 -4.59 6.36 -9.31
CA PHE A 176 -5.85 5.62 -9.45
C PHE A 176 -6.30 5.54 -10.91
N SER A 177 -7.27 4.66 -11.18
CA SER A 177 -8.02 4.63 -12.43
C SER A 177 -9.52 4.64 -12.13
N PRO A 178 -10.33 5.38 -12.89
CA PRO A 178 -11.78 5.34 -12.76
C PRO A 178 -12.37 3.96 -13.09
N GLY A 179 -11.66 3.11 -13.86
CA GLY A 179 -12.08 1.75 -14.18
C GLY A 179 -11.81 0.73 -13.06
N SER A 180 -11.11 1.12 -11.99
CA SER A 180 -10.69 0.22 -10.91
C SER A 180 -11.75 0.10 -9.80
N VAL A 181 -12.18 -1.14 -9.56
CA VAL A 181 -13.12 -1.47 -8.46
C VAL A 181 -12.47 -1.17 -7.12
N ARG A 182 -11.18 -1.46 -6.99
CA ARG A 182 -10.41 -1.22 -5.76
C ARG A 182 -10.30 0.28 -5.47
N CYS A 183 -10.08 1.10 -6.50
CA CYS A 183 -10.05 2.56 -6.35
C CYS A 183 -11.41 3.10 -5.93
N ALA A 184 -12.50 2.61 -6.54
CA ALA A 184 -13.86 3.05 -6.22
C ALA A 184 -14.21 2.75 -4.75
N GLN A 185 -13.91 1.53 -4.29
CA GLN A 185 -14.11 1.12 -2.90
C GLN A 185 -13.23 1.89 -1.90
N PHE A 186 -12.06 2.37 -2.32
CA PHE A 186 -11.12 3.10 -1.47
C PHE A 186 -11.42 4.60 -1.37
N SER A 187 -12.24 5.16 -2.27
CA SER A 187 -12.54 6.59 -2.36
C SER A 187 -12.91 7.25 -1.01
N ASN A 188 -13.82 6.64 -0.25
CA ASN A 188 -14.23 7.15 1.08
C ASN A 188 -13.10 7.11 2.11
N LYS A 189 -12.24 6.08 2.06
CA LYS A 189 -11.05 6.00 2.91
C LYS A 189 -10.06 7.10 2.55
N TRP A 190 -9.87 7.38 1.25
CA TRP A 190 -9.04 8.47 0.78
C TRP A 190 -9.53 9.85 1.27
N LYS A 191 -10.84 10.14 1.18
CA LYS A 191 -11.44 11.37 1.76
C LYS A 191 -11.02 11.55 3.22
N ARG A 192 -11.13 10.49 4.01
CA ARG A 192 -10.77 10.53 5.42
C ARG A 192 -9.27 10.75 5.64
N ILE A 193 -8.41 10.13 4.81
CA ILE A 193 -6.96 10.35 4.86
C ILE A 193 -6.61 11.80 4.57
N VAL A 194 -7.20 12.40 3.52
CA VAL A 194 -7.02 13.82 3.18
C VAL A 194 -7.41 14.71 4.35
N THR A 195 -8.57 14.49 4.97
CA THR A 195 -8.99 15.26 6.15
C THR A 195 -8.03 15.12 7.34
N LEU A 196 -7.45 13.93 7.55
CA LEU A 196 -6.52 13.68 8.66
C LEU A 196 -5.13 14.29 8.44
N LEU A 197 -4.74 14.48 7.19
CA LEU A 197 -3.47 15.08 6.77
C LEU A 197 -3.57 16.59 6.54
N ASP A 198 -4.77 17.16 6.61
CA ASP A 198 -4.99 18.60 6.42
C ASP A 198 -4.11 19.42 7.39
N GLY A 199 -3.42 20.40 6.82
CA GLY A 199 -2.42 21.22 7.53
C GLY A 199 -1.09 20.51 7.87
N VAL A 200 -0.94 19.22 7.61
CA VAL A 200 0.26 18.42 7.92
C VAL A 200 1.04 18.06 6.67
N ALA A 201 0.36 17.60 5.63
CA ALA A 201 0.93 17.28 4.32
C ALA A 201 -0.06 17.65 3.21
N ASP A 202 0.47 18.02 2.06
CA ASP A 202 -0.33 18.20 0.86
C ASP A 202 -0.72 16.82 0.31
N THR A 203 -1.90 16.74 -0.30
CA THR A 203 -2.44 15.49 -0.85
C THR A 203 -2.98 15.72 -2.24
N GLY A 204 -2.84 14.75 -3.13
CA GLY A 204 -3.46 14.82 -4.47
C GLY A 204 -3.69 13.46 -5.10
N VAL A 205 -4.38 13.48 -6.22
CA VAL A 205 -4.69 12.26 -7.00
C VAL A 205 -4.14 12.39 -8.42
N ILE A 206 -3.68 11.28 -9.00
CA ILE A 206 -3.24 11.19 -10.38
C ILE A 206 -4.05 10.09 -11.06
N ASP A 207 -4.68 10.44 -12.17
CA ASP A 207 -5.34 9.48 -13.06
C ASP A 207 -4.29 8.78 -13.94
N LEU A 208 -4.38 7.46 -14.09
CA LEU A 208 -3.57 6.70 -15.03
C LEU A 208 -3.72 7.16 -16.49
N ALA A 209 -4.81 7.86 -16.82
CA ALA A 209 -4.98 8.52 -18.12
C ALA A 209 -3.88 9.56 -18.41
N ASP A 210 -3.25 10.17 -17.39
CA ASP A 210 -2.03 10.96 -17.56
C ASP A 210 -0.81 10.02 -17.66
N VAL A 211 -0.68 9.40 -18.83
CA VAL A 211 0.33 8.36 -19.09
C VAL A 211 1.75 8.83 -18.81
N GLN A 212 2.06 10.11 -19.07
CA GLN A 212 3.40 10.65 -18.85
C GLN A 212 3.77 10.65 -17.37
N LEU A 213 2.87 11.19 -16.53
CA LEU A 213 3.11 11.28 -15.10
C LEU A 213 2.98 9.92 -14.41
N ALA A 214 1.99 9.11 -14.79
CA ALA A 214 1.82 7.76 -14.28
C ALA A 214 3.05 6.89 -14.57
N THR A 215 3.59 6.93 -15.80
CA THR A 215 4.82 6.22 -16.18
C THR A 215 6.04 6.73 -15.43
N TYR A 216 6.12 8.05 -15.17
CA TYR A 216 7.21 8.64 -14.39
C TYR A 216 7.25 8.14 -12.95
N LEU A 217 6.09 7.88 -12.34
CA LEU A 217 5.96 7.41 -10.95
C LEU A 217 5.97 5.87 -10.81
N ALA A 218 5.65 5.15 -11.88
CA ALA A 218 5.63 3.69 -11.91
C ALA A 218 7.01 3.04 -11.64
N GLU A 219 7.00 1.79 -11.21
CA GLU A 219 8.20 0.95 -11.21
C GLU A 219 8.51 0.48 -12.64
N LYS A 220 9.79 0.21 -12.94
CA LYS A 220 10.18 -0.35 -14.25
C LYS A 220 10.40 -1.85 -14.12
N GLY A 221 9.61 -2.62 -14.86
CA GLY A 221 9.71 -4.08 -14.89
C GLY A 221 10.84 -4.59 -15.78
N PRO A 222 11.05 -5.92 -15.82
CA PRO A 222 11.89 -6.55 -16.83
C PRO A 222 11.37 -6.17 -18.22
N GLY A 223 12.24 -5.57 -19.05
CA GLY A 223 11.84 -5.06 -20.37
C GLY A 223 11.42 -3.58 -20.40
N GLY A 224 11.46 -2.88 -19.26
CA GLY A 224 11.25 -1.42 -19.19
C GLY A 224 9.79 -0.97 -19.17
N LEU A 225 8.83 -1.91 -19.16
CA LEU A 225 7.40 -1.60 -19.04
C LEU A 225 7.10 -1.03 -17.64
N PRO A 226 6.34 0.06 -17.52
CA PRO A 226 5.91 0.58 -16.23
C PRO A 226 4.90 -0.37 -15.58
N PHE A 227 5.01 -0.59 -14.28
CA PHE A 227 4.05 -1.39 -13.53
C PHE A 227 3.90 -0.89 -12.08
N PHE A 228 2.81 -1.30 -11.44
CA PHE A 228 2.56 -1.08 -10.02
C PHE A 228 2.52 -2.43 -9.32
N ARG A 229 3.52 -2.74 -8.50
CA ARG A 229 3.73 -4.07 -7.89
C ARG A 229 2.50 -4.61 -7.15
N HIS A 230 1.75 -3.74 -6.48
CA HIS A 230 0.57 -4.10 -5.69
C HIS A 230 -0.75 -3.69 -6.36
N GLY A 231 -0.70 -3.37 -7.66
CA GLY A 231 -1.82 -2.82 -8.42
C GLY A 231 -2.16 -1.39 -8.00
N ILE A 232 -3.39 -0.98 -8.30
CA ILE A 232 -3.95 0.32 -7.91
C ILE A 232 -5.10 0.16 -6.89
N PRO A 233 -5.39 1.18 -6.07
CA PRO A 233 -4.68 2.45 -5.97
C PRO A 233 -3.26 2.29 -5.39
N ALA A 234 -2.30 2.99 -5.99
CA ALA A 234 -0.92 3.02 -5.54
C ALA A 234 -0.62 4.36 -4.85
N PHE A 235 0.21 4.35 -3.81
CA PHE A 235 0.57 5.58 -3.09
C PHE A 235 2.06 5.86 -3.18
N VAL A 236 2.36 7.10 -3.53
CA VAL A 236 3.71 7.64 -3.51
C VAL A 236 3.74 8.89 -2.66
N ALA A 237 4.83 9.13 -1.94
CA ALA A 237 4.99 10.30 -1.12
C ALA A 237 6.35 10.96 -1.34
N PHE A 238 6.34 12.28 -1.33
CA PHE A 238 7.52 13.13 -1.40
C PHE A 238 7.70 13.76 -0.02
N PRO A 239 8.80 13.47 0.69
CA PRO A 239 9.14 14.15 1.94
C PRO A 239 9.34 15.66 1.75
N PRO A 240 9.29 16.45 2.84
CA PRO A 240 9.59 17.89 2.78
C PRO A 240 10.93 18.18 2.08
N GLY A 241 10.92 19.09 1.10
CA GLY A 241 12.10 19.45 0.31
C GLY A 241 12.50 18.44 -0.78
N CYS A 242 11.71 17.39 -1.01
CA CYS A 242 11.97 16.40 -2.06
C CYS A 242 11.51 16.90 -3.44
N ARG A 243 12.46 17.06 -4.38
CA ARG A 243 12.20 17.63 -5.71
C ARG A 243 12.26 16.64 -6.87
N GLY A 244 12.24 15.33 -6.60
CA GLY A 244 12.31 14.32 -7.65
C GLY A 244 12.24 12.89 -7.15
N LEU A 245 12.31 11.92 -8.08
CA LEU A 245 12.08 10.50 -7.78
C LEU A 245 13.07 9.87 -6.80
N ARG A 246 14.27 10.44 -6.64
CA ARG A 246 15.32 9.83 -5.80
C ARG A 246 14.99 9.81 -4.31
N CYS A 247 14.18 10.76 -3.85
CA CYS A 247 13.75 10.88 -2.46
C CYS A 247 12.27 10.50 -2.27
N MET A 248 11.60 10.08 -3.34
CA MET A 248 10.23 9.61 -3.30
C MET A 248 10.17 8.24 -2.62
N SER A 249 9.17 8.06 -1.77
CA SER A 249 8.88 6.80 -1.08
C SER A 249 7.58 6.21 -1.60
N ARG A 250 7.56 4.89 -1.80
CA ARG A 250 6.35 4.15 -2.18
C ARG A 250 5.76 3.48 -0.96
N TYR A 251 4.44 3.44 -0.88
CA TYR A 251 3.74 2.72 0.15
C TYR A 251 3.49 1.27 -0.30
N GLU A 252 3.87 0.32 0.55
CA GLU A 252 3.71 -1.12 0.28
C GLU A 252 2.83 -1.81 1.33
N GLY A 253 2.22 -1.04 2.24
CA GLY A 253 1.38 -1.58 3.30
C GLY A 253 -0.08 -1.79 2.90
N GLU A 254 -0.90 -2.15 3.89
CA GLU A 254 -2.34 -2.37 3.71
C GLU A 254 -3.09 -1.07 3.36
N LEU A 255 -4.12 -1.17 2.52
CA LEU A 255 -5.02 -0.07 2.17
C LEU A 255 -6.04 0.22 3.28
N SER A 256 -5.54 0.70 4.42
CA SER A 256 -6.32 1.18 5.56
C SER A 256 -5.96 2.63 5.89
N ILE A 257 -6.90 3.35 6.51
CA ILE A 257 -6.70 4.75 6.91
C ILE A 257 -5.53 4.86 7.90
N ASP A 258 -5.51 3.99 8.90
CA ASP A 258 -4.49 3.96 9.96
C ASP A 258 -3.10 3.64 9.41
N SER A 259 -2.97 2.63 8.54
CA SER A 259 -1.66 2.23 8.02
C SER A 259 -1.07 3.29 7.09
N VAL A 260 -1.87 3.93 6.22
CA VAL A 260 -1.41 5.01 5.34
C VAL A 260 -1.03 6.24 6.15
N THR A 261 -1.88 6.69 7.07
CA THR A 261 -1.61 7.90 7.86
C THR A 261 -0.45 7.72 8.84
N ASP A 262 -0.27 6.54 9.45
CA ASP A 262 0.90 6.25 10.28
C ASP A 262 2.17 6.19 9.45
N TRP A 263 2.15 5.60 8.25
CA TRP A 263 3.31 5.60 7.35
C TRP A 263 3.73 7.02 6.96
N VAL A 264 2.79 7.89 6.58
CA VAL A 264 3.10 9.30 6.28
C VAL A 264 3.68 10.01 7.50
N ALA A 265 3.03 9.88 8.66
CA ALA A 265 3.47 10.53 9.87
C ALA A 265 4.85 10.03 10.33
N THR A 266 5.14 8.74 10.26
CA THR A 266 6.41 8.15 10.72
C THR A 266 7.53 8.26 9.70
N THR A 267 7.29 7.74 8.49
CA THR A 267 8.35 7.49 7.50
C THR A 267 8.62 8.73 6.68
N ILE A 268 7.58 9.47 6.30
CA ILE A 268 7.71 10.65 5.43
C ILE A 268 8.03 11.90 6.24
N LEU A 269 7.35 12.10 7.38
CA LEU A 269 7.44 13.33 8.17
C LEU A 269 8.29 13.19 9.45
N SER A 270 8.68 11.96 9.82
CA SER A 270 9.44 11.69 11.04
C SER A 270 8.78 12.28 12.30
N LEU A 271 7.45 12.17 12.40
CA LEU A 271 6.67 12.63 13.55
C LEU A 271 6.72 11.61 14.69
N PRO A 272 6.82 12.06 15.95
CA PRO A 272 6.89 11.17 17.09
C PRO A 272 5.62 10.33 17.25
N ARG A 273 5.75 9.06 17.63
CA ARG A 273 4.61 8.25 18.08
C ARG A 273 4.26 8.63 19.51
N ILE A 274 2.97 8.84 19.77
CA ILE A 274 2.45 9.14 21.11
C ILE A 274 1.89 7.85 21.70
N ARG A 275 2.28 7.52 22.93
CA ARG A 275 1.96 6.24 23.57
C ARG A 275 0.62 6.30 24.30
N TYR A 276 -0.05 5.16 24.32
CA TYR A 276 -1.15 4.89 25.23
C TYR A 276 -0.63 4.48 26.60
N TYR A 277 -1.30 4.96 27.64
CA TYR A 277 -1.03 4.63 29.04
C TYR A 277 -2.33 4.13 29.69
N SER A 278 -2.19 3.08 30.50
CA SER A 278 -3.22 2.63 31.44
C SER A 278 -3.23 3.51 32.70
N LYS A 279 -4.21 3.32 33.58
CA LYS A 279 -4.24 4.01 34.88
C LYS A 279 -2.96 3.78 35.71
N GLU A 280 -2.39 2.58 35.66
CA GLU A 280 -1.18 2.22 36.43
C GLU A 280 0.07 2.87 35.83
N SER A 281 0.21 2.78 34.51
CA SER A 281 1.40 3.29 33.81
C SER A 281 1.37 4.81 33.63
N MET A 282 0.19 5.45 33.68
CA MET A 282 0.07 6.92 33.57
C MET A 282 0.88 7.62 34.66
N ALA A 283 0.73 7.18 35.91
CA ALA A 283 1.44 7.77 37.04
C ALA A 283 2.95 7.59 36.92
N GLN A 284 3.38 6.33 36.80
CA GLN A 284 4.78 5.95 36.94
C GLN A 284 5.60 6.25 35.69
N ASP A 285 5.03 6.03 34.50
CA ASP A 285 5.77 6.09 33.25
C ASP A 285 5.60 7.39 32.48
N PHE A 286 4.54 8.16 32.75
CA PHE A 286 4.32 9.44 32.09
C PHE A 286 4.44 10.62 33.05
N LEU A 287 3.67 10.66 34.13
CA LEU A 287 3.61 11.83 35.02
C LEU A 287 4.91 12.06 35.79
N LEU A 288 5.59 10.99 36.23
CA LEU A 288 6.86 11.07 36.96
C LEU A 288 8.08 11.24 36.03
N LYS A 289 8.10 10.55 34.88
CA LYS A 289 9.24 10.59 33.95
C LYS A 289 9.26 11.84 33.07
N SER A 290 8.15 12.56 32.94
CA SER A 290 8.09 13.81 32.19
C SER A 290 8.81 14.94 32.95
N LYS A 291 9.43 15.84 32.18
CA LYS A 291 10.19 16.97 32.75
C LYS A 291 9.22 17.90 33.51
N PRO A 292 9.54 18.33 34.74
CA PRO A 292 8.62 19.12 35.58
C PRO A 292 8.15 20.43 34.95
N HIS A 293 8.99 21.06 34.13
CA HIS A 293 8.70 22.34 33.46
C HIS A 293 7.82 22.21 32.20
N LYS A 294 7.47 20.98 31.79
CA LYS A 294 6.63 20.76 30.60
C LYS A 294 5.18 20.56 31.00
N VAL A 295 4.29 21.13 30.20
CA VAL A 295 2.85 20.89 30.30
C VAL A 295 2.57 19.47 29.83
N LYS A 296 1.83 18.70 30.63
CA LYS A 296 1.44 17.34 30.22
C LYS A 296 0.08 17.43 29.54
N VAL A 297 0.03 17.02 28.28
CA VAL A 297 -1.17 16.99 27.44
C VAL A 297 -1.62 15.54 27.31
N ILE A 298 -2.81 15.23 27.80
CA ILE A 298 -3.34 13.86 27.83
C ILE A 298 -4.62 13.81 27.01
N PHE A 299 -4.67 12.91 26.03
CA PHE A 299 -5.82 12.67 25.18
C PHE A 299 -6.57 11.44 25.66
N PHE A 300 -7.85 11.60 25.94
CA PHE A 300 -8.76 10.51 26.27
C PHE A 300 -9.52 10.11 25.00
N SER A 301 -9.41 8.85 24.61
CA SER A 301 -10.05 8.27 23.44
C SER A 301 -10.90 7.06 23.84
N GLN A 302 -12.06 6.88 23.20
CA GLN A 302 -12.91 5.71 23.40
C GLN A 302 -12.47 4.51 22.55
N THR A 303 -11.86 4.77 21.39
CA THR A 303 -11.65 3.75 20.35
C THR A 303 -10.25 3.13 20.37
N GLY A 304 -9.29 3.77 21.05
CA GLY A 304 -7.89 3.32 21.01
C GLY A 304 -7.17 3.64 19.70
N GLU A 305 -7.75 4.50 18.86
CA GLU A 305 -7.15 4.98 17.61
C GLU A 305 -5.80 5.66 17.84
N ARG A 306 -4.86 5.46 16.90
CA ARG A 306 -3.56 6.15 16.98
C ARG A 306 -3.75 7.66 16.90
N ALA A 307 -2.81 8.39 17.51
CA ALA A 307 -2.77 9.84 17.43
C ALA A 307 -2.77 10.30 15.96
N THR A 308 -3.70 11.18 15.62
CA THR A 308 -3.82 11.73 14.28
C THR A 308 -2.54 12.46 13.87
N PRO A 309 -2.27 12.58 12.55
CA PRO A 309 -1.06 13.25 12.05
C PRO A 309 -0.89 14.66 12.62
N PHE A 310 -1.95 15.45 12.75
CA PHE A 310 -1.87 16.82 13.28
C PHE A 310 -1.48 16.86 14.76
N ILE A 311 -1.96 15.91 15.59
CA ILE A 311 -1.55 15.82 17.00
C ILE A 311 -0.08 15.46 17.09
N ARG A 312 0.41 14.56 16.22
CA ARG A 312 1.83 14.18 16.17
C ARG A 312 2.72 15.33 15.68
N GLN A 313 2.23 16.13 14.72
CA GLN A 313 2.89 17.35 14.27
C GLN A 313 2.99 18.36 15.42
N ALA A 314 1.91 18.55 16.17
CA ALA A 314 1.93 19.41 17.34
C ALA A 314 2.88 18.87 18.43
N ALA A 315 2.94 17.56 18.66
CA ALA A 315 3.89 16.97 19.59
C ALA A 315 5.35 17.25 19.21
N LYS A 316 5.67 17.32 17.91
CA LYS A 316 6.98 17.76 17.41
C LYS A 316 7.19 19.27 17.64
N ASN A 317 6.24 20.10 17.22
CA ASN A 317 6.33 21.57 17.30
C ASN A 317 6.42 22.08 18.74
N TYR A 318 5.63 21.51 19.64
CA TYR A 318 5.56 21.88 21.05
C TYR A 318 6.47 21.02 21.94
N SER A 319 7.38 20.26 21.36
CA SER A 319 8.26 19.34 22.11
C SER A 319 9.10 20.05 23.18
N ALA A 320 9.38 21.35 23.05
CA ALA A 320 10.06 22.15 24.07
C ALA A 320 9.17 22.45 25.29
N TYR A 321 7.86 22.61 25.09
CA TYR A 321 6.90 23.11 26.07
C TYR A 321 6.04 22.02 26.70
N ALA A 322 5.76 20.95 25.96
CA ALA A 322 4.77 19.96 26.34
C ALA A 322 5.22 18.52 26.09
N THR A 323 4.61 17.59 26.82
CA THR A 323 4.69 16.14 26.60
C THR A 323 3.30 15.57 26.42
N PHE A 324 3.17 14.61 25.51
CA PHE A 324 1.88 14.12 25.02
C PHE A 324 1.68 12.66 25.42
N ALA A 325 0.45 12.30 25.81
CA ALA A 325 0.05 10.92 26.12
C ALA A 325 -1.39 10.66 25.67
N PHE A 326 -1.71 9.40 25.41
CA PHE A 326 -3.07 8.93 25.19
C PHE A 326 -3.51 8.01 26.32
N VAL A 327 -4.81 8.00 26.58
CA VAL A 327 -5.50 7.08 27.50
C VAL A 327 -6.71 6.52 26.77
N LEU A 328 -6.89 5.20 26.86
CA LEU A 328 -8.12 4.55 26.46
C LEU A 328 -9.14 4.74 27.59
N TRP A 329 -10.11 5.61 27.38
CA TRP A 329 -11.15 5.88 28.36
C TRP A 329 -12.17 4.75 28.37
N GLN A 330 -12.47 4.23 29.56
CA GLN A 330 -13.46 3.19 29.78
C GLN A 330 -14.44 3.67 30.85
N GLU A 331 -15.73 3.34 30.68
CA GLU A 331 -16.78 3.75 31.60
C GLU A 331 -16.54 3.25 33.03
N GLY A 332 -15.97 2.04 33.18
CA GLY A 332 -15.59 1.47 34.48
C GLY A 332 -14.51 2.25 35.24
N GLU A 333 -13.78 3.14 34.56
CA GLU A 333 -12.75 4.00 35.15
C GLU A 333 -13.14 5.48 35.16
N SER A 334 -14.37 5.81 34.73
CA SER A 334 -14.87 7.19 34.63
C SER A 334 -14.78 7.96 35.94
N SER A 335 -15.13 7.34 37.06
CA SER A 335 -15.05 7.94 38.39
C SER A 335 -13.61 8.31 38.79
N LEU A 336 -12.64 7.47 38.44
CA LEU A 336 -11.22 7.72 38.67
C LEU A 336 -10.76 8.94 37.86
N TRP A 337 -11.07 8.96 36.56
CA TRP A 337 -10.64 10.04 35.67
C TRP A 337 -11.34 11.38 35.96
N TRP A 338 -12.60 11.34 36.39
CA TRP A 338 -13.33 12.50 36.88
C TRP A 338 -12.67 13.07 38.14
N ASN A 339 -12.45 12.25 39.16
CA ASN A 339 -11.87 12.70 40.43
C ASN A 339 -10.43 13.20 40.28
N MET A 340 -9.63 12.57 39.41
CA MET A 340 -8.21 12.90 39.24
C MET A 340 -7.97 14.06 38.28
N LEU A 341 -8.72 14.11 37.17
CA LEU A 341 -8.42 14.99 36.03
C LEU A 341 -9.61 15.83 35.56
N GLY A 342 -10.81 15.65 36.13
CA GLY A 342 -12.03 16.34 35.68
C GLY A 342 -12.59 15.82 34.36
N VAL A 343 -12.24 14.58 33.97
CA VAL A 343 -12.70 13.99 32.69
C VAL A 343 -13.99 13.20 32.91
N GLU A 344 -15.12 13.80 32.51
CA GLU A 344 -16.44 13.15 32.54
C GLU A 344 -16.60 12.06 31.47
N SER A 345 -16.14 12.36 30.25
CA SER A 345 -16.32 11.51 29.08
C SER A 345 -15.20 11.75 28.07
N ALA A 346 -14.98 10.75 27.21
CA ALA A 346 -14.12 10.88 26.03
C ALA A 346 -14.98 11.19 24.78
N PRO A 347 -14.45 11.82 23.72
CA PRO A 347 -13.09 12.35 23.63
C PRO A 347 -12.87 13.59 24.50
N ALA A 348 -11.69 13.66 25.13
CA ALA A 348 -11.29 14.83 25.94
C ALA A 348 -9.78 15.06 25.89
N ILE A 349 -9.38 16.31 26.12
CA ILE A 349 -7.98 16.73 26.17
C ILE A 349 -7.73 17.42 27.50
N VAL A 350 -6.76 16.92 28.26
CA VAL A 350 -6.39 17.45 29.57
C VAL A 350 -5.03 18.11 29.48
N PHE A 351 -4.95 19.34 29.99
CA PHE A 351 -3.71 20.07 30.20
C PHE A 351 -3.40 20.12 31.68
N LEU A 352 -2.34 19.41 32.07
CA LEU A 352 -1.77 19.47 33.40
C LEU A 352 -0.59 20.43 33.40
N LYS A 353 -0.81 21.58 34.04
CA LYS A 353 0.21 22.58 34.34
C LYS A 353 0.85 22.24 35.71
N GLU A 354 1.59 23.17 36.29
CA GLU A 354 2.24 23.00 37.60
C GLU A 354 1.34 22.36 38.66
N THR A 355 2.00 21.74 39.63
CA THR A 355 1.38 20.96 40.70
C THR A 355 0.48 21.83 41.58
N GLY A 356 -0.76 21.39 41.79
CA GLY A 356 -1.75 22.12 42.58
C GLY A 356 -2.66 23.04 41.77
N VAL A 357 -2.36 23.26 40.48
CA VAL A 357 -3.28 23.93 39.56
C VAL A 357 -4.32 22.92 39.07
N LYS A 358 -5.60 23.32 39.08
CA LYS A 358 -6.66 22.48 38.53
C LYS A 358 -6.39 22.15 37.06
N PRO A 359 -6.52 20.87 36.64
CA PRO A 359 -6.40 20.49 35.24
C PRO A 359 -7.36 21.29 34.36
N VAL A 360 -6.90 21.71 33.19
CA VAL A 360 -7.78 22.31 32.18
C VAL A 360 -8.25 21.20 31.25
N VAL A 361 -9.56 21.00 31.16
CA VAL A 361 -10.18 19.92 30.38
C VAL A 361 -10.98 20.52 29.24
N HIS A 362 -10.78 19.98 28.04
CA HIS A 362 -11.55 20.29 26.85
C HIS A 362 -12.23 19.01 26.36
N HIS A 363 -13.57 18.99 26.37
CA HIS A 363 -14.36 17.86 25.88
C HIS A 363 -14.72 18.03 24.41
N GLY A 364 -14.88 16.90 23.72
CA GLY A 364 -15.27 16.83 22.32
C GLY A 364 -14.09 16.68 21.36
N TYR A 365 -14.44 16.53 20.08
CA TYR A 365 -13.46 16.45 19.01
C TYR A 365 -12.89 17.83 18.69
N VAL A 366 -11.59 17.88 18.43
CA VAL A 366 -10.90 19.10 17.99
C VAL A 366 -10.35 18.91 16.58
N ASN A 367 -10.46 19.94 15.75
CA ASN A 367 -9.73 20.02 14.49
C ASN A 367 -8.33 20.62 14.73
N SER A 368 -7.50 20.64 13.68
CA SER A 368 -6.11 21.11 13.75
C SER A 368 -6.01 22.57 14.25
N SER A 369 -6.79 23.49 13.69
CA SER A 369 -6.74 24.92 14.05
C SER A 369 -7.16 25.18 15.49
N LEU A 370 -8.29 24.61 15.92
CA LEU A 370 -8.76 24.73 17.30
C LEU A 370 -7.75 24.13 18.28
N PHE A 371 -7.13 23.01 17.92
CA PHE A 371 -6.11 22.40 18.78
C PHE A 371 -4.89 23.28 18.95
N VAL A 372 -4.41 23.92 17.88
CA VAL A 372 -3.30 24.90 17.94
C VAL A 372 -3.67 26.07 18.85
N ASP A 373 -4.87 26.63 18.73
CA ASP A 373 -5.32 27.72 19.61
C ASP A 373 -5.37 27.32 21.08
N ILE A 374 -5.84 26.11 21.37
CA ILE A 374 -5.86 25.56 22.74
C ILE A 374 -4.43 25.35 23.24
N MET A 375 -3.52 24.83 22.40
CA MET A 375 -2.10 24.66 22.75
C MET A 375 -1.45 26.00 23.05
N GLU A 376 -1.64 27.03 22.23
CA GLU A 376 -1.06 28.36 22.44
C GLU A 376 -1.51 29.00 23.76
N LYS A 377 -2.77 28.83 24.13
CA LYS A 377 -3.31 29.31 25.42
C LYS A 377 -2.75 28.55 26.63
N ASN A 378 -2.26 27.33 26.43
CA ASN A 378 -1.90 26.41 27.52
C ASN A 378 -0.42 25.98 27.53
N LYS A 379 0.41 26.39 26.57
CA LYS A 379 1.80 25.91 26.42
C LYS A 379 2.76 26.37 27.51
N ASN A 380 2.47 27.50 28.17
CA ASN A 380 3.32 28.04 29.22
C ASN A 380 2.87 27.52 30.59
N GLN A 381 3.84 27.10 31.41
CA GLN A 381 3.59 26.99 32.83
C GLN A 381 3.37 28.40 33.40
N GLY A 382 2.37 28.56 34.27
CA GLY A 382 2.31 29.75 35.11
C GLY A 382 3.59 29.79 35.94
N THR A 383 4.15 30.95 36.19
CA THR A 383 5.44 31.07 36.87
C THR A 383 5.26 30.92 38.38
N TYR A 384 5.01 29.73 38.95
CA TYR A 384 4.94 29.56 40.41
C TYR A 384 5.54 28.23 40.91
N LEU A 385 6.78 28.34 41.37
CA LEU A 385 7.69 27.28 41.79
C LEU A 385 7.19 26.49 43.04
N PHE A 386 6.43 25.40 42.91
CA PHE A 386 6.13 24.47 44.03
C PHE A 386 5.92 22.98 43.60
N SER A 387 5.89 22.05 44.58
CA SER A 387 6.30 20.63 44.49
C SER A 387 5.21 19.57 44.16
N LEU A 388 5.65 18.42 43.62
CA LEU A 388 4.89 17.28 43.05
C LEU A 388 4.10 16.37 44.01
N LEU A 389 4.03 16.65 45.32
CA LEU A 389 3.47 15.70 46.30
C LEU A 389 1.96 15.38 46.22
N PRO A 390 1.03 16.30 45.90
CA PRO A 390 -0.40 16.04 46.09
C PRO A 390 -1.00 15.00 45.12
N LEU A 391 -0.51 14.94 43.87
CA LEU A 391 -1.07 14.04 42.86
C LEU A 391 -0.69 12.57 43.14
N TYR A 392 0.45 12.35 43.81
CA TYR A 392 0.95 11.02 44.16
C TYR A 392 0.11 10.33 45.24
N LEU A 393 -0.38 11.10 46.22
CA LEU A 393 -1.20 10.56 47.31
C LEU A 393 -2.55 10.04 46.79
N ALA A 394 -3.15 10.70 45.79
CA ALA A 394 -4.40 10.24 45.19
C ALA A 394 -4.25 8.93 44.38
N ILE A 395 -3.07 8.66 43.81
CA ILE A 395 -2.81 7.45 43.00
C ILE A 395 -2.48 6.26 43.90
N SER A 396 -1.81 6.51 45.03
CA SER A 396 -1.35 5.47 45.96
C SER A 396 -2.43 5.05 46.97
N SER A 397 -3.48 5.86 47.16
CA SER A 397 -4.53 5.62 48.16
C SER A 397 -5.77 4.88 47.63
N VAL A 398 -5.77 4.44 46.36
CA VAL A 398 -6.87 3.69 45.74
C VAL A 398 -6.43 2.26 45.36
N SER A 399 -5.37 1.76 46.00
CA SER A 399 -4.98 0.34 45.96
C SER A 399 -5.70 -0.48 47.02
#